data_AF-A0A950MAY2-F1
#
_entry.id   AF-A0A950MAY2-F1
#
_cell.length_a   1.000
_cell.length_b   1.000
_cell.length_c   1.000
_cell.angle_alpha   90.00
_cell.angle_beta   90.00
_cell.angle_gamma   90.00
#
_symmetry.space_group_name_H-M   'P 1'
#
loop_
_entity.id
_entity.type
_entity.pdbx_description
1 polymer ?
#
loop_
_entity_poly.entity_id
_entity_poly.type
_entity_poly.pdbx_seq_one_letter_code
_entity_poly.pdbx_strand_id
1 'polypeptide(L)'
;EAGHEVASHSMTHPKAIGLLDDAALHTEVVDSKHRLEDAAGTEVVGFRAPGFYINDRVLDALIAAGYRYSSSVNSALGYNLAKIVVGMAANVFRRDGATSYHVEPGALVAPHHPYRPARGRFWRAGDGPPFCEIPVSTGFARTMPGVTFALDTMLPARLRQRFLERLVDRSKAANIVLHDFELLEDGDMDPHTALPRTTAMLWHHPRELKREQLVALARGGTRRFGLLRDLARASSN
;
A
#
# COMPACT_ATOMS: atom_id res chain seq x y z
N GLU A 1 -19.89 -9.71 -5.79
CA GLU A 1 -19.53 -9.08 -7.08
C GLU A 1 -19.86 -7.57 -7.09
N ALA A 2 -19.27 -6.77 -6.18
CA ALA A 2 -19.57 -5.33 -6.06
C ALA A 2 -18.70 -4.43 -6.98
N GLY A 3 -18.11 -5.00 -8.03
CA GLY A 3 -17.14 -4.30 -8.87
C GLY A 3 -15.77 -4.10 -8.21
N HIS A 4 -15.36 -5.01 -7.31
CA HIS A 4 -14.04 -4.98 -6.66
C HIS A 4 -13.00 -5.76 -7.47
N GLU A 5 -11.74 -5.37 -7.35
CA GLU A 5 -10.58 -6.10 -7.85
C GLU A 5 -9.88 -6.85 -6.69
N VAL A 6 -9.51 -8.11 -6.94
CA VAL A 6 -8.60 -8.87 -6.08
C VAL A 6 -7.17 -8.71 -6.60
N ALA A 7 -6.25 -8.34 -5.70
CA ALA A 7 -4.83 -8.17 -5.95
C ALA A 7 -4.03 -8.83 -4.83
N SER A 8 -2.77 -9.20 -5.10
CA SER A 8 -1.93 -9.87 -4.10
C SER A 8 -1.27 -8.87 -3.15
N HIS A 9 -1.19 -9.27 -1.87
CA HIS A 9 -0.43 -8.57 -0.83
C HIS A 9 0.61 -9.50 -0.19
N SER A 10 1.21 -10.38 -1.01
CA SER A 10 2.08 -11.51 -0.61
C SER A 10 1.34 -12.65 0.09
N MET A 11 2.06 -13.71 0.48
CA MET A 11 1.53 -14.91 1.14
C MET A 11 1.47 -14.73 2.66
N THR A 12 2.59 -14.35 3.29
CA THR A 12 2.73 -14.31 4.75
C THR A 12 2.97 -12.91 5.30
N HIS A 13 2.86 -11.89 4.44
CA HIS A 13 3.07 -10.49 4.79
C HIS A 13 4.48 -10.18 5.35
N PRO A 14 5.58 -10.63 4.69
CA PRO A 14 6.93 -10.27 5.12
C PRO A 14 7.24 -8.80 4.78
N LYS A 15 7.25 -7.95 5.79
CA LYS A 15 7.57 -6.51 5.65
C LYS A 15 8.99 -6.23 5.10
N ALA A 16 9.87 -7.23 5.17
CA ALA A 16 11.21 -7.21 4.60
C ALA A 16 11.30 -8.01 3.28
N ILE A 17 10.22 -8.07 2.49
CA ILE A 17 10.13 -8.87 1.25
C ILE A 17 11.33 -8.70 0.29
N GLY A 18 11.90 -7.49 0.20
CA GLY A 18 13.07 -7.21 -0.63
C GLY A 18 14.40 -7.80 -0.12
N LEU A 19 14.43 -8.38 1.08
CA LEU A 19 15.60 -9.05 1.69
C LEU A 19 15.47 -10.58 1.75
N LEU A 20 14.34 -11.13 1.31
CA LEU A 20 14.15 -12.58 1.29
C LEU A 20 15.17 -13.26 0.37
N ASP A 21 15.37 -14.56 0.54
CA ASP A 21 16.05 -15.37 -0.48
C ASP A 21 15.10 -15.66 -1.66
N ASP A 22 15.59 -16.34 -2.70
CA ASP A 22 14.84 -16.55 -3.93
C ASP A 22 13.64 -17.48 -3.73
N ALA A 23 13.78 -18.50 -2.88
CA ALA A 23 12.71 -19.46 -2.62
C ALA A 23 11.56 -18.81 -1.81
N ALA A 24 11.91 -18.04 -0.78
CA ALA A 24 10.94 -17.28 -0.02
C ALA A 24 10.28 -16.21 -0.87
N LEU A 25 11.03 -15.46 -1.70
CA LEU A 25 10.44 -14.48 -2.61
C LEU A 25 9.49 -15.13 -3.63
N HIS A 26 9.84 -16.29 -4.17
CA HIS A 26 8.96 -17.06 -5.06
C HIS A 26 7.64 -17.41 -4.36
N THR A 27 7.71 -17.89 -3.12
CA THR A 27 6.50 -18.22 -2.33
C THR A 27 5.61 -16.99 -2.14
N GLU A 28 6.23 -15.85 -1.82
CA GLU A 28 5.51 -14.61 -1.52
C GLU A 28 4.93 -13.95 -2.77
N VAL A 29 5.49 -14.19 -3.95
CA VAL A 29 5.09 -13.53 -5.20
C VAL A 29 4.26 -14.44 -6.11
N VAL A 30 4.78 -15.63 -6.42
CA VAL A 30 4.21 -16.56 -7.40
C VAL A 30 3.15 -17.43 -6.73
N ASP A 31 3.48 -18.09 -5.62
CA ASP A 31 2.53 -19.01 -4.99
C ASP A 31 1.35 -18.24 -4.38
N SER A 32 1.59 -17.02 -3.87
CA SER A 32 0.51 -16.13 -3.41
C SER A 32 -0.46 -15.76 -4.54
N LYS A 33 0.06 -15.51 -5.74
CA LYS A 33 -0.75 -15.23 -6.93
C LYS A 33 -1.65 -16.42 -7.26
N HIS A 34 -1.05 -17.60 -7.44
CA HIS A 34 -1.81 -18.80 -7.83
C HIS A 34 -2.89 -19.13 -6.81
N ARG A 35 -2.58 -19.08 -5.50
CA ARG A 35 -3.58 -19.33 -4.46
C ARG A 35 -4.74 -18.33 -4.51
N LEU A 36 -4.47 -17.06 -4.78
CA LEU A 36 -5.51 -16.05 -4.91
C LEU A 36 -6.33 -16.24 -6.18
N GLU A 37 -5.71 -16.61 -7.30
CA GLU A 37 -6.41 -16.91 -8.56
C GLU A 37 -7.32 -18.14 -8.41
N ASP A 38 -6.83 -19.19 -7.76
CA ASP A 38 -7.62 -20.40 -7.44
C ASP A 38 -8.83 -20.07 -6.55
N ALA A 39 -8.64 -19.22 -5.53
CA ALA A 39 -9.70 -18.84 -4.60
C ALA A 39 -10.70 -17.82 -5.19
N ALA A 40 -10.22 -16.85 -5.97
CA ALA A 40 -11.03 -15.78 -6.52
C ALA A 40 -11.65 -16.12 -7.89
N GLY A 41 -11.16 -17.17 -8.56
CA GLY A 41 -11.59 -17.57 -9.90
C GLY A 41 -11.30 -16.54 -10.99
N THR A 42 -10.39 -15.59 -10.74
CA THR A 42 -10.06 -14.49 -11.65
C THR A 42 -8.56 -14.20 -11.64
N GLU A 43 -8.02 -13.71 -12.76
CA GLU A 43 -6.60 -13.33 -12.90
C GLU A 43 -6.23 -12.22 -11.89
N VAL A 44 -5.14 -12.44 -11.16
CA VAL A 44 -4.57 -11.50 -10.19
C VAL A 44 -3.44 -10.74 -10.87
N VAL A 45 -3.74 -9.51 -11.29
CA VAL A 45 -2.82 -8.67 -12.09
C VAL A 45 -2.10 -7.60 -11.28
N GLY A 46 -2.52 -7.38 -10.03
CA GLY A 46 -2.00 -6.35 -9.14
C GLY A 46 -1.25 -6.90 -7.95
N PHE A 47 -0.22 -6.17 -7.51
CA PHE A 47 0.53 -6.48 -6.29
C PHE A 47 0.72 -5.24 -5.41
N ARG A 48 0.77 -5.43 -4.10
CA ARG A 48 1.27 -4.42 -3.15
C ARG A 48 2.25 -5.08 -2.20
N ALA A 49 3.46 -4.54 -2.07
CA ALA A 49 4.45 -5.08 -1.14
C ALA A 49 4.06 -4.76 0.32
N PRO A 50 4.15 -5.74 1.24
CA PRO A 50 4.02 -5.51 2.67
C PRO A 50 4.94 -4.38 3.14
N GLY A 51 4.41 -3.47 3.94
CA GLY A 51 5.17 -2.34 4.48
C GLY A 51 5.69 -1.33 3.45
N PHE A 52 5.23 -1.40 2.18
CA PHE A 52 5.71 -0.57 1.07
C PHE A 52 7.20 -0.75 0.75
N TYR A 53 7.77 -1.91 1.06
CA TYR A 53 9.18 -2.21 0.79
C TYR A 53 9.33 -2.95 -0.54
N ILE A 54 9.72 -2.21 -1.59
CA ILE A 54 9.96 -2.71 -2.94
C ILE A 54 11.36 -2.30 -3.40
N ASN A 55 12.03 -3.19 -4.14
CA ASN A 55 13.28 -2.93 -4.84
C ASN A 55 13.23 -3.59 -6.24
N ASP A 56 14.28 -3.43 -7.05
CA ASP A 56 14.30 -3.99 -8.40
C ASP A 56 14.16 -5.52 -8.42
N ARG A 57 14.70 -6.23 -7.41
CA ARG A 57 14.56 -7.69 -7.31
C ARG A 57 13.11 -8.13 -7.13
N VAL A 58 12.37 -7.44 -6.28
CA VAL A 58 10.93 -7.68 -6.09
C VAL A 58 10.17 -7.32 -7.36
N LEU A 59 10.48 -6.17 -7.98
CA LEU A 59 9.83 -5.76 -9.23
C LEU A 59 10.04 -6.79 -10.35
N ASP A 60 11.26 -7.30 -10.53
CA ASP A 60 11.58 -8.31 -11.54
C ASP A 60 10.82 -9.62 -11.27
N ALA A 61 10.71 -10.04 -10.01
CA ALA A 61 9.91 -11.21 -9.62
C ALA A 61 8.42 -11.01 -9.94
N LEU A 62 7.86 -9.82 -9.71
CA LEU A 62 6.48 -9.50 -10.04
C LEU A 62 6.23 -9.57 -11.55
N ILE A 63 7.14 -9.00 -12.35
CA ILE A 63 7.04 -9.03 -13.81
C ILE A 63 7.14 -10.47 -14.33
N ALA A 64 8.07 -11.27 -13.80
CA ALA A 64 8.24 -12.67 -14.17
C ALA A 64 7.02 -13.53 -13.81
N ALA A 65 6.34 -13.24 -12.69
CA ALA A 65 5.10 -13.88 -12.27
C ALA A 65 3.85 -13.38 -13.05
N GLY A 66 4.03 -12.46 -14.00
CA GLY A 66 2.95 -11.95 -14.84
C GLY A 66 2.02 -10.95 -14.15
N TYR A 67 2.46 -10.29 -13.07
CA TYR A 67 1.75 -9.10 -12.59
C TYR A 67 1.88 -7.97 -13.62
N ARG A 68 0.85 -7.11 -13.71
CA ARG A 68 0.80 -5.98 -14.66
C ARG A 68 1.05 -4.65 -13.98
N TYR A 69 0.80 -4.58 -12.67
CA TYR A 69 1.12 -3.41 -11.88
C TYR A 69 1.51 -3.73 -10.45
N SER A 70 2.25 -2.80 -9.85
CA SER A 70 2.49 -2.74 -8.41
C SER A 70 1.93 -1.44 -7.86
N SER A 71 1.47 -1.47 -6.61
CA SER A 71 1.08 -0.30 -5.86
C SER A 71 1.82 -0.25 -4.52
N SER A 72 3.14 -0.34 -4.61
CA SER A 72 4.05 -0.59 -3.49
C SER A 72 4.88 0.64 -3.14
N VAL A 73 5.09 1.56 -4.07
CA VAL A 73 5.86 2.78 -3.84
C VAL A 73 5.07 3.74 -2.95
N ASN A 74 5.66 4.07 -1.81
CA ASN A 74 5.20 5.15 -0.95
C ASN A 74 6.34 6.16 -0.77
N SER A 75 6.28 7.27 -1.50
CA SER A 75 7.30 8.32 -1.47
C SER A 75 7.06 9.38 -0.39
N ALA A 76 6.22 9.12 0.62
CA ALA A 76 5.92 10.10 1.65
C ALA A 76 7.12 10.29 2.59
N LEU A 77 7.76 11.45 2.53
CA LEU A 77 9.01 11.74 3.24
C LEU A 77 8.85 11.65 4.76
N GLY A 78 7.82 12.27 5.32
CA GLY A 78 7.59 12.27 6.77
C GLY A 78 7.26 10.87 7.31
N TYR A 79 6.47 10.12 6.55
CA TYR A 79 6.15 8.73 6.88
C TYR A 79 7.39 7.83 6.87
N ASN A 80 8.22 7.91 5.82
CA ASN A 80 9.42 7.09 5.73
C ASN A 80 10.48 7.51 6.75
N LEU A 81 10.59 8.80 7.08
CA LEU A 81 11.45 9.26 8.18
C LEU A 81 10.99 8.68 9.52
N ALA A 82 9.68 8.70 9.80
CA ALA A 82 9.13 8.09 11.01
C ALA A 82 9.42 6.58 11.06
N LYS A 83 9.29 5.85 9.94
CA LYS A 83 9.69 4.43 9.85
C LYS A 83 11.16 4.24 10.20
N ILE A 84 12.06 5.05 9.64
CA ILE A 84 13.50 4.97 9.92
C ILE A 84 13.77 5.17 11.41
N VAL A 85 13.21 6.22 12.02
CA VAL A 85 13.40 6.53 13.44
C VAL A 85 12.88 5.39 14.33
N VAL A 86 11.68 4.87 14.03
CA VAL A 86 11.09 3.75 14.78
C VAL A 86 11.90 2.47 14.59
N GLY A 87 12.39 2.19 13.39
CA GLY A 87 13.25 1.05 13.10
C GLY A 87 14.58 1.12 13.85
N MET A 88 15.21 2.30 13.90
CA MET A 88 16.42 2.52 14.70
C MET A 88 16.15 2.28 16.19
N ALA A 89 15.07 2.83 16.74
CA ALA A 89 14.70 2.60 18.13
C ALA A 89 14.42 1.12 18.41
N ALA A 90 13.68 0.43 17.53
CA ALA A 90 13.38 -0.99 17.68
C ALA A 90 14.66 -1.85 17.71
N ASN A 91 15.64 -1.55 16.86
CA ASN A 91 16.94 -2.20 16.87
C ASN A 91 17.72 -1.95 18.18
N VAL A 92 17.77 -0.70 18.64
CA VAL A 92 18.46 -0.33 19.90
C VAL A 92 17.83 -1.05 21.10
N PHE A 93 16.50 -1.11 21.15
CA PHE A 93 15.77 -1.75 22.24
C PHE A 93 15.52 -3.25 22.04
N ARG A 94 16.13 -3.87 21.00
CA ARG A 94 15.95 -5.29 20.63
C ARG A 94 14.49 -5.73 20.62
N ARG A 95 13.60 -4.88 20.11
CA ARG A 95 12.19 -5.22 19.94
C ARG A 95 12.03 -6.15 18.75
N ASP A 96 11.27 -7.22 18.94
CA ASP A 96 10.89 -8.11 17.85
C ASP A 96 10.23 -7.32 16.71
N GLY A 97 10.62 -7.64 15.47
CA GLY A 97 10.06 -7.02 14.27
C GLY A 97 10.72 -5.71 13.84
N ALA A 98 11.95 -5.38 14.27
CA ALA A 98 12.68 -4.21 13.77
C ALA A 98 12.88 -4.19 12.23
N THR A 99 12.90 -5.36 11.59
CA THR A 99 12.89 -5.54 10.12
C THR A 99 11.57 -5.10 9.46
N SER A 100 10.55 -4.75 10.24
CA SER A 100 9.28 -4.23 9.74
C SER A 100 9.37 -2.82 9.12
N TYR A 101 10.48 -2.12 9.34
CA TYR A 101 10.60 -0.69 9.08
C TYR A 101 11.57 -0.35 7.95
N HIS A 102 11.95 -1.31 7.11
CA HIS A 102 12.81 -1.05 5.96
C HIS A 102 12.19 0.00 5.02
N VAL A 103 13.07 0.85 4.51
CA VAL A 103 12.79 1.90 3.52
C VAL A 103 13.81 1.73 2.43
N GLU A 104 13.34 1.57 1.19
CA GLU A 104 14.20 1.58 0.02
C GLU A 104 14.49 3.05 -0.36
N PRO A 105 15.76 3.53 -0.35
CA PRO A 105 16.07 4.93 -0.60
C PRO A 105 15.53 5.45 -1.94
N GLY A 106 15.53 4.62 -2.98
CA GLY A 106 14.96 4.95 -4.28
C GLY A 106 13.48 5.36 -4.20
N ALA A 107 12.69 4.71 -3.34
CA ALA A 107 11.25 4.99 -3.22
C ALA A 107 10.96 6.44 -2.78
N LEU A 108 11.89 7.11 -2.09
CA LEU A 108 11.74 8.49 -1.63
C LEU A 108 11.72 9.51 -2.77
N VAL A 109 12.43 9.21 -3.85
CA VAL A 109 12.57 10.09 -5.03
C VAL A 109 11.72 9.63 -6.21
N ALA A 110 11.03 8.49 -6.08
CA ALA A 110 10.17 7.94 -7.11
C ALA A 110 9.06 8.91 -7.56
N PRO A 111 8.53 8.78 -8.80
CA PRO A 111 7.34 9.49 -9.23
C PRO A 111 6.15 9.27 -8.27
N HIS A 112 5.27 10.26 -8.21
CA HIS A 112 4.07 10.27 -7.35
C HIS A 112 2.76 10.17 -8.15
N HIS A 113 2.87 9.87 -9.45
CA HIS A 113 1.80 9.55 -10.38
C HIS A 113 2.12 8.19 -11.01
N PRO A 114 1.13 7.47 -11.57
CA PRO A 114 1.38 6.21 -12.26
C PRO A 114 2.48 6.34 -13.32
N TYR A 115 3.39 5.38 -13.37
CA TYR A 115 4.51 5.40 -14.30
C TYR A 115 4.99 3.99 -14.63
N ARG A 116 5.66 3.88 -15.78
CA ARG A 116 6.39 2.67 -16.17
C ARG A 116 7.80 2.73 -15.58
N PRO A 117 8.20 1.79 -14.71
CA PRO A 117 9.53 1.81 -14.12
C PRO A 117 10.63 1.57 -15.15
N ALA A 118 11.79 2.23 -15.00
CA ALA A 118 12.98 1.92 -15.76
C ALA A 118 13.61 0.60 -15.28
N ARG A 119 14.21 -0.17 -16.20
CA ARG A 119 14.89 -1.43 -15.86
C ARG A 119 16.02 -1.20 -14.84
N GLY A 120 16.01 -1.95 -13.75
CA GLY A 120 17.00 -1.88 -12.67
C GLY A 120 17.03 -0.53 -11.92
N ARG A 121 16.00 0.29 -12.09
CA ARG A 121 15.80 1.56 -11.37
C ARG A 121 14.32 1.78 -11.17
N PHE A 122 13.68 0.97 -10.35
CA PHE A 122 12.23 1.00 -10.14
C PHE A 122 11.70 2.39 -9.78
N TRP A 123 12.52 3.24 -9.14
CA TRP A 123 12.19 4.61 -8.74
C TRP A 123 12.30 5.66 -9.85
N ARG A 124 12.55 5.28 -11.10
CA ARG A 124 12.57 6.22 -12.24
C ARG A 124 11.55 5.79 -13.28
N ALA A 125 10.85 6.77 -13.85
CA ALA A 125 10.08 6.52 -15.06
C ALA A 125 11.01 6.19 -16.23
N GLY A 126 10.61 5.25 -17.07
CA GLY A 126 11.38 4.84 -18.23
C GLY A 126 10.64 3.82 -19.10
N ASP A 127 11.42 3.17 -19.96
CA ASP A 127 11.00 2.23 -21.00
C ASP A 127 11.19 0.76 -20.57
N GLY A 128 11.04 0.45 -19.27
CA GLY A 128 11.15 -0.92 -18.75
C GLY A 128 10.09 -1.86 -19.32
N PRO A 129 9.87 -3.07 -18.78
CA PRO A 129 8.81 -3.97 -19.25
C PRO A 129 7.40 -3.33 -19.18
N PRO A 130 6.38 -3.85 -19.90
CA PRO A 130 5.00 -3.34 -19.87
C PRO A 130 4.37 -3.60 -18.49
N PHE A 131 4.76 -2.78 -17.52
CA PHE A 131 4.41 -2.88 -16.11
C PHE A 131 4.26 -1.46 -15.56
N CYS A 132 3.20 -1.24 -14.77
CA CYS A 132 2.93 0.07 -14.17
C CYS A 132 3.18 0.04 -12.67
N GLU A 133 3.94 1.00 -12.15
CA GLU A 133 3.89 1.33 -10.73
C GLU A 133 2.79 2.38 -10.52
N ILE A 134 1.90 2.15 -9.55
CA ILE A 134 0.87 3.08 -9.11
C ILE A 134 1.16 3.46 -7.66
N PRO A 135 1.94 4.53 -7.44
CA PRO A 135 2.32 4.96 -6.10
C PRO A 135 1.12 5.25 -5.21
N VAL A 136 1.31 5.09 -3.91
CA VAL A 136 0.40 5.65 -2.91
C VAL A 136 0.41 7.17 -3.07
N SER A 137 -0.77 7.78 -3.14
CA SER A 137 -0.86 9.24 -3.25
C SER A 137 -0.27 9.91 -2.02
N THR A 138 0.39 11.05 -2.20
CA THR A 138 1.02 11.79 -1.09
C THR A 138 0.55 13.24 -1.05
N GLY A 139 0.47 13.80 0.16
CA GLY A 139 -0.09 15.12 0.42
C GLY A 139 0.75 15.97 1.38
N PHE A 140 0.56 17.29 1.25
CA PHE A 140 1.36 18.40 1.81
C PHE A 140 2.87 18.30 1.56
N ALA A 141 3.25 18.57 0.31
CA ALA A 141 4.64 18.57 -0.19
C ALA A 141 5.34 17.20 -0.05
N ARG A 142 4.60 16.13 -0.38
CA ARG A 142 5.05 14.73 -0.31
C ARG A 142 5.41 14.25 1.10
N THR A 143 4.98 14.92 2.16
CA THR A 143 5.32 14.52 3.53
C THR A 143 4.44 13.40 4.06
N MET A 144 3.14 13.45 3.76
CA MET A 144 2.14 12.53 4.31
C MET A 144 1.60 11.57 3.24
N PRO A 145 1.39 10.29 3.57
CA PRO A 145 0.83 9.32 2.65
C PRO A 145 -0.70 9.35 2.70
N GLY A 146 -1.36 8.96 1.61
CA GLY A 146 -2.77 8.60 1.54
C GLY A 146 -3.05 7.25 2.20
N VAL A 147 -2.41 6.95 3.34
CA VAL A 147 -2.63 5.73 4.13
C VAL A 147 -3.42 6.15 5.36
N THR A 148 -4.67 5.74 5.44
CA THR A 148 -5.65 6.35 6.35
C THR A 148 -5.35 6.06 7.82
N PHE A 149 -4.84 4.87 8.15
CA PHE A 149 -4.38 4.56 9.51
C PHE A 149 -3.19 5.44 9.92
N ALA A 150 -2.23 5.68 9.02
CA ALA A 150 -1.11 6.57 9.31
C ALA A 150 -1.62 8.00 9.57
N LEU A 151 -2.59 8.49 8.79
CA LEU A 151 -3.21 9.78 9.02
C LEU A 151 -3.92 9.88 10.37
N ASP A 152 -4.51 8.80 10.86
CA ASP A 152 -5.17 8.78 12.18
C ASP A 152 -4.18 8.99 13.33
N THR A 153 -2.95 8.49 13.18
CA THR A 153 -1.87 8.73 14.16
C THR A 153 -1.26 10.14 14.05
N MET A 154 -1.38 10.78 12.88
CA MET A 154 -0.70 12.04 12.58
C MET A 154 -1.60 13.28 12.69
N LEU A 155 -2.92 13.13 12.49
CA LEU A 155 -3.83 14.27 12.32
C LEU A 155 -5.13 14.09 13.13
N PRO A 156 -5.65 15.17 13.74
CA PRO A 156 -7.01 15.19 14.26
C PRO A 156 -8.05 14.97 13.15
N ALA A 157 -9.19 14.37 13.50
CA ALA A 157 -10.21 13.94 12.54
C ALA A 157 -10.63 15.02 11.52
N ARG A 158 -10.85 16.27 11.96
CA ARG A 158 -11.23 17.37 11.06
C ARG A 158 -10.13 17.72 10.05
N LEU A 159 -8.86 17.67 10.45
CA LEU A 159 -7.74 17.94 9.55
C LEU A 159 -7.54 16.77 8.58
N ARG A 160 -7.71 15.53 9.05
CA ARG A 160 -7.66 14.33 8.21
C ARG A 160 -8.69 14.38 7.08
N GLN A 161 -9.93 14.76 7.36
CA GLN A 161 -10.96 14.89 6.31
C GLN A 161 -10.55 15.90 5.23
N ARG A 162 -10.15 17.12 5.65
CA ARG A 162 -9.70 18.16 4.72
C ARG A 162 -8.43 17.78 3.96
N PHE A 163 -7.57 16.96 4.57
CA PHE A 163 -6.40 16.40 3.90
C PHE A 163 -6.82 15.45 2.78
N LEU A 164 -7.68 14.48 3.06
CA LEU A 164 -8.15 13.50 2.08
C LEU A 164 -8.90 14.17 0.93
N GLU A 165 -9.81 15.11 1.23
CA GLU A 165 -10.52 15.89 0.21
C GLU A 165 -9.54 16.62 -0.71
N ARG A 166 -8.58 17.37 -0.14
CA ARG A 166 -7.57 18.06 -0.96
C ARG A 166 -6.66 17.12 -1.72
N LEU A 167 -6.28 15.99 -1.13
CA LEU A 167 -5.43 15.00 -1.78
C LEU A 167 -6.13 14.43 -3.01
N VAL A 168 -7.40 14.07 -2.87
CA VAL A 168 -8.24 13.60 -3.97
C VAL A 168 -8.46 14.68 -5.02
N ASP A 169 -8.85 15.89 -4.62
CA ASP A 169 -9.19 16.97 -5.56
C ASP A 169 -7.99 17.51 -6.35
N ARG A 170 -6.76 17.40 -5.80
CA ARG A 170 -5.53 17.83 -6.47
C ARG A 170 -4.87 16.74 -7.32
N SER A 171 -5.35 15.50 -7.22
CA SER A 171 -4.76 14.37 -7.93
C SER A 171 -5.60 14.04 -9.15
N LYS A 172 -4.96 13.81 -10.31
CA LYS A 172 -5.65 13.24 -11.47
C LYS A 172 -6.20 11.84 -11.17
N ALA A 173 -5.46 11.08 -10.37
CA ALA A 173 -5.87 9.80 -9.79
C ALA A 173 -5.34 9.71 -8.36
N ALA A 174 -6.23 9.49 -7.39
CA ALA A 174 -5.85 9.34 -5.99
C ALA A 174 -5.90 7.88 -5.57
N ASN A 175 -4.76 7.34 -5.13
CA ASN A 175 -4.60 6.01 -4.59
C ASN A 175 -4.48 6.09 -3.07
N ILE A 176 -5.60 5.78 -2.40
CA ILE A 176 -5.74 5.83 -0.95
C ILE A 176 -5.77 4.40 -0.41
N VAL A 177 -5.01 4.14 0.65
CA VAL A 177 -4.88 2.84 1.30
C VAL A 177 -5.67 2.85 2.59
N LEU A 178 -6.56 1.88 2.72
CA LEU A 178 -7.36 1.54 3.89
C LEU A 178 -6.97 0.14 4.34
N HIS A 179 -7.12 -0.15 5.63
CA HIS A 179 -7.03 -1.50 6.18
C HIS A 179 -8.38 -1.92 6.73
N ASP A 180 -8.65 -3.21 6.70
CA ASP A 180 -9.86 -3.83 7.25
C ASP A 180 -10.09 -3.43 8.71
N PHE A 181 -9.08 -3.52 9.57
CA PHE A 181 -9.16 -3.20 10.98
C PHE A 181 -9.57 -1.75 11.30
N GLU A 182 -9.46 -0.84 10.32
CA GLU A 182 -9.93 0.53 10.49
C GLU A 182 -11.47 0.62 10.50
N LEU A 183 -12.15 -0.42 10.03
CA LEU A 183 -13.61 -0.47 9.83
C LEU A 183 -14.29 -1.69 10.48
N LEU A 184 -13.53 -2.73 10.87
CA LEU A 184 -14.07 -3.91 11.55
C LEU A 184 -14.78 -3.53 12.85
N GLU A 185 -15.99 -4.03 13.06
CA GLU A 185 -16.77 -3.94 14.29
C GLU A 185 -16.40 -5.07 15.26
N ASP A 186 -16.69 -4.91 16.56
CA ASP A 186 -16.34 -5.93 17.56
C ASP A 186 -17.07 -7.27 17.32
N GLY A 187 -18.18 -7.24 16.56
CA GLY A 187 -18.92 -8.43 16.11
C GLY A 187 -18.43 -9.04 14.80
N ASP A 188 -17.53 -8.39 14.06
CA ASP A 188 -17.04 -8.88 12.76
C ASP A 188 -15.94 -9.95 12.91
N MET A 189 -15.30 -10.00 14.08
CA MET A 189 -14.21 -10.93 14.36
C MET A 189 -14.73 -12.14 15.14
N ASP A 190 -14.23 -13.34 14.80
CA ASP A 190 -14.39 -14.50 15.68
C ASP A 190 -13.81 -14.13 17.06
N PRO A 191 -14.57 -14.26 18.16
CA PRO A 191 -14.13 -13.92 19.52
C PRO A 191 -12.82 -14.59 19.95
N HIS A 192 -12.44 -15.69 19.29
CA HIS A 192 -11.20 -16.43 19.55
C HIS A 192 -10.02 -15.98 18.68
N THR A 193 -10.21 -15.03 17.77
CA THR A 193 -9.13 -14.50 16.94
C THR A 193 -8.12 -13.75 17.80
N ALA A 194 -6.89 -14.27 17.89
CA ALA A 194 -5.82 -13.58 18.57
C ALA A 194 -5.47 -12.29 17.81
N LEU A 195 -5.77 -11.12 18.40
CA LEU A 195 -5.37 -9.85 17.83
C LEU A 195 -3.84 -9.69 17.94
N PRO A 196 -3.12 -9.43 16.84
CA PRO A 196 -1.67 -9.26 16.90
C PRO A 196 -1.30 -8.09 17.82
N ARG A 197 -0.31 -8.29 18.71
CA ARG A 197 0.20 -7.23 19.60
C ARG A 197 0.78 -6.03 18.85
N THR A 198 1.27 -6.23 17.64
CA THR A 198 1.79 -5.17 16.77
C THR A 198 0.70 -4.24 16.24
N THR A 199 -0.54 -4.72 16.15
CA THR A 199 -1.73 -3.93 15.81
C THR A 199 -2.40 -3.32 17.03
N ALA A 200 -1.94 -3.58 18.27
CA ALA A 200 -2.51 -2.98 19.49
C ALA A 200 -2.22 -1.46 19.64
N MET A 201 -2.05 -0.73 18.54
CA MET A 201 -2.28 0.70 18.52
C MET A 201 -3.79 0.95 18.67
N LEU A 202 -4.20 1.25 19.91
CA LEU A 202 -5.45 1.93 20.26
C LEU A 202 -6.64 1.61 19.34
N TRP A 203 -7.28 0.45 19.55
CA TRP A 203 -8.57 0.06 18.93
C TRP A 203 -9.72 1.07 19.18
N HIS A 204 -9.46 2.14 19.92
CA HIS A 204 -10.35 3.27 20.15
C HIS A 204 -10.18 4.33 19.06
N HIS A 205 -10.25 3.93 17.78
CA HIS A 205 -10.55 4.87 16.71
C HIS A 205 -12.06 4.98 16.56
N PRO A 206 -12.64 6.19 16.44
CA PRO A 206 -14.07 6.35 16.19
C PRO A 206 -14.40 5.83 14.78
N ARG A 207 -14.66 4.52 14.66
CA ARG A 207 -14.90 3.78 13.40
C ARG A 207 -16.05 4.38 12.61
N GLU A 208 -17.13 4.76 13.29
CA GLU A 208 -18.26 5.45 12.67
C GLU A 208 -17.85 6.79 12.05
N LEU A 209 -17.06 7.60 12.77
CA LEU A 209 -16.55 8.84 12.22
C LEU A 209 -15.67 8.59 10.99
N LYS A 210 -14.88 7.51 10.99
CA LYS A 210 -14.06 7.12 9.83
C LYS A 210 -14.94 6.72 8.63
N ARG A 211 -15.95 5.89 8.87
CA ARG A 211 -16.94 5.48 7.87
C ARG A 211 -17.64 6.70 7.27
N GLU A 212 -18.15 7.60 8.11
CA GLU A 212 -18.78 8.85 7.68
C GLU A 212 -17.85 9.70 6.82
N GLN A 213 -16.58 9.85 7.22
CA GLN A 213 -15.56 10.59 6.48
C GLN A 213 -15.30 10.02 5.09
N LEU A 214 -15.17 8.69 4.98
CA LEU A 214 -14.94 8.00 3.71
C LEU A 214 -16.19 8.05 2.81
N VAL A 215 -17.38 7.90 3.38
CA VAL A 215 -18.64 8.03 2.63
C VAL A 215 -18.83 9.47 2.13
N ALA A 216 -18.52 10.48 2.95
CA ALA A 216 -18.55 11.88 2.54
C ALA A 216 -17.54 12.16 1.42
N LEU A 217 -16.33 11.60 1.52
CA LEU A 217 -15.32 11.67 0.46
C LEU A 217 -15.82 11.01 -0.84
N ALA A 218 -16.50 9.86 -0.74
CA ALA A 218 -17.03 9.14 -1.88
C ALA A 218 -18.19 9.86 -2.58
N ARG A 219 -19.05 10.54 -1.80
CA ARG A 219 -20.24 11.25 -2.32
C ARG A 219 -19.95 12.67 -2.80
N GLY A 220 -18.80 13.24 -2.44
CA GLY A 220 -18.45 14.61 -2.81
C GLY A 220 -18.00 14.75 -4.27
N GLY A 221 -18.65 15.63 -5.04
CA GLY A 221 -18.19 16.08 -6.36
C GLY A 221 -18.44 15.11 -7.51
N THR A 222 -17.70 15.28 -8.62
CA THR A 222 -17.80 14.47 -9.86
C THR A 222 -16.84 13.26 -9.85
N ARG A 223 -16.43 12.80 -8.66
CA ARG A 223 -15.41 11.77 -8.47
C ARG A 223 -15.91 10.41 -8.98
N ARG A 224 -15.01 9.62 -9.57
CA ARG A 224 -15.28 8.23 -9.98
C ARG A 224 -14.32 7.30 -9.26
N PHE A 225 -14.85 6.24 -8.69
CA PHE A 225 -14.05 5.12 -8.23
C PHE A 225 -13.74 4.21 -9.41
N GLY A 226 -12.48 3.86 -9.57
CA GLY A 226 -12.00 2.98 -10.63
C GLY A 226 -11.05 1.94 -10.06
N LEU A 227 -10.80 0.89 -10.84
CA LEU A 227 -9.88 -0.17 -10.45
C LEU A 227 -8.44 0.26 -10.76
N LEU A 228 -7.49 -0.24 -9.96
CA LEU A 228 -6.08 0.04 -10.21
C LEU A 228 -5.61 -0.62 -11.52
N ARG A 229 -6.16 -1.79 -11.89
CA ARG A 229 -5.90 -2.39 -13.22
C ARG A 229 -6.27 -1.49 -14.39
N ASP A 230 -7.30 -0.67 -14.28
CA ASP A 230 -7.73 0.21 -15.37
C ASP A 230 -6.77 1.39 -15.52
N LEU A 231 -6.29 1.91 -14.39
CA LEU A 231 -5.25 2.95 -14.37
C LEU A 231 -3.90 2.42 -14.92
N ALA A 232 -3.55 1.17 -14.59
CA ALA A 232 -2.36 0.51 -15.13
C ALA A 232 -2.43 0.33 -16.66
N ARG A 233 -3.59 -0.08 -17.18
CA ARG A 233 -3.83 -0.22 -18.62
C ARG A 233 -3.72 1.12 -19.34
N ALA A 234 -4.33 2.18 -18.80
CA ALA A 234 -4.26 3.52 -19.37
C ALA A 234 -2.85 4.12 -19.38
N SER A 235 -1.98 3.69 -18.47
CA SER A 235 -0.59 4.15 -18.36
C SER A 235 0.40 3.33 -19.21
N SER A 236 -0.06 2.21 -19.78
CA SER A 236 0.74 1.30 -20.60
C SER A 236 0.59 1.54 -22.10
N ASN A 237 -0.41 2.33 -22.50
CA ASN A 237 -0.65 2.81 -23.87
C ASN A 237 -0.03 4.20 -24.07
#